data_AF-A0A7C1WZE2-F1
#
_entry.id   AF-A0A7C1WZE2-F1
#
_cell.length_a   1.000
_cell.length_b   1.000
_cell.length_c   1.000
_cell.angle_alpha   90.00
_cell.angle_beta   90.00
_cell.angle_gamma   90.00
#
_symmetry.space_group_name_H-M   'P 1'
#
loop_
_entity.id
_entity.type
_entity.pdbx_description
1 polymer ?
#
loop_
_entity_poly.entity_id
_entity_poly.type
_entity_poly.pdbx_seq_one_letter_code
_entity_poly.pdbx_strand_id
1 'polypeptide(L)'
;MKEWVEGGELVFVGIAQEQHAARCRLFAQWKGLEMPILWDPFNLTDSEVVPTFVAVDERGIVRSLKPSRETFAEEFLEVDFAALDAERDEESEGGPSMEEAGSRDSACTFKDLHGEPDVYSKLVQGRDLDEAVEELVAASAKDPEDPRLAFRAGVALRLRTDSPLHRPSDFQGAIDHWTRALSLRPNQYIWRRRIQQYGPRMDKPYPFYTWVENAVRDLRARGEEPVELHAALTPAELAEPHRFEPDAGDGPVVAPDPEGRIRRDDQALVSIETAVAFDTSRKQPVASVHLTLRPNASLDAHWNHESGPPVKVWVGTPVPKLLEVPPRSDAPTSSEPLMLTFEVEVPGDRAEFRFPAYALYYVCEGREGTCLYRRQDFTVGIRRP
;
A
#
# COMPACT_ATOMS: atom_id res chain seq x y z
N MET A 1 11.17 -3.75 31.63
CA MET A 1 10.29 -3.12 30.63
C MET A 1 8.81 -3.28 30.97
N LYS A 2 8.23 -4.49 31.01
CA LYS A 2 6.81 -4.66 31.40
C LYS A 2 6.50 -4.05 32.78
N GLU A 3 7.36 -4.34 33.76
CA GLU A 3 7.25 -3.77 35.11
C GLU A 3 7.28 -2.24 35.13
N TRP A 4 8.17 -1.59 34.36
CA TRP A 4 8.24 -0.13 34.26
C TRP A 4 7.01 0.49 33.59
N VAL A 5 6.42 -0.22 32.62
CA VAL A 5 5.18 0.22 31.97
C VAL A 5 4.00 0.09 32.94
N GLU A 6 3.89 -1.03 33.66
CA GLU A 6 2.84 -1.25 34.66
C GLU A 6 2.98 -0.30 35.86
N GLY A 7 4.22 0.07 36.23
CA GLY A 7 4.52 1.06 37.26
C GLY A 7 4.33 2.51 36.85
N GLY A 8 4.08 2.79 35.56
CA GLY A 8 3.92 4.15 35.03
C GLY A 8 5.22 4.94 34.87
N GLU A 9 6.37 4.31 35.06
CA GLU A 9 7.71 4.91 34.89
C GLU A 9 8.11 5.00 33.42
N LEU A 10 7.51 4.16 32.56
CA LEU A 10 7.78 4.12 31.13
C LEU A 10 6.47 4.10 30.33
N VAL A 11 6.34 5.03 29.38
CA VAL A 11 5.29 4.95 28.36
C VAL A 11 5.89 4.36 27.09
N PHE A 12 5.32 3.25 26.61
CA PHE A 12 5.71 2.64 25.35
C PHE A 12 4.67 2.93 24.27
N VAL A 13 5.11 3.54 23.16
CA VAL A 13 4.25 3.85 22.01
C VAL A 13 4.84 3.21 20.76
N GLY A 14 4.04 2.41 20.06
CA GLY A 14 4.41 1.88 18.74
C GLY A 14 4.12 2.90 17.64
N ILE A 15 4.97 2.95 16.62
CA ILE A 15 4.68 3.67 15.36
C ILE A 15 4.72 2.64 14.23
N ALA A 16 3.61 2.49 13.50
CA ALA A 16 3.46 1.50 12.45
C ALA A 16 3.42 2.14 11.05
N GLN A 17 4.34 1.72 10.19
CA GLN A 17 4.45 2.16 8.79
C GLN A 17 3.61 1.29 7.83
N GLU A 18 2.35 1.12 8.19
CA GLU A 18 1.37 0.33 7.45
C GLU A 18 0.53 1.24 6.55
N GLN A 19 0.03 0.74 5.41
CA GLN A 19 -0.81 1.52 4.50
C GLN A 19 -2.21 1.76 5.08
N HIS A 20 -2.72 0.85 5.92
CA HIS A 20 -4.08 0.93 6.46
C HIS A 20 -4.15 0.72 7.97
N ALA A 21 -4.73 1.69 8.68
CA ALA A 21 -4.89 1.64 10.14
C ALA A 21 -5.63 0.38 10.64
N ALA A 22 -6.61 -0.12 9.88
CA ALA A 22 -7.37 -1.32 10.24
C ALA A 22 -6.47 -2.56 10.34
N ARG A 23 -5.43 -2.67 9.48
CA ARG A 23 -4.46 -3.77 9.55
C ARG A 23 -3.59 -3.67 10.81
N CYS A 24 -3.19 -2.46 11.22
CA CYS A 24 -2.51 -2.25 12.50
C CYS A 24 -3.38 -2.69 13.69
N ARG A 25 -4.64 -2.27 13.70
CA ARG A 25 -5.60 -2.62 14.77
C ARG A 25 -5.85 -4.13 14.84
N LEU A 26 -6.05 -4.78 13.69
CA LEU A 26 -6.20 -6.23 13.63
C LEU A 26 -4.96 -6.95 14.16
N PHE A 27 -3.76 -6.51 13.78
CA PHE A 27 -2.52 -7.09 14.28
C PHE A 27 -2.38 -6.90 15.80
N ALA A 28 -2.67 -5.70 16.31
CA ALA A 28 -2.65 -5.40 17.74
C ALA A 28 -3.63 -6.28 18.53
N GLN A 29 -4.87 -6.40 18.06
CA GLN A 29 -5.89 -7.29 18.63
C GLN A 29 -5.41 -8.74 18.62
N TRP A 30 -4.91 -9.22 17.47
CA TRP A 30 -4.43 -10.60 17.34
C TRP A 30 -3.30 -10.92 18.31
N LYS A 31 -2.36 -9.99 18.49
CA LYS A 31 -1.19 -10.16 19.36
C LYS A 31 -1.42 -9.74 20.82
N GLY A 32 -2.61 -9.24 21.17
CA GLY A 32 -2.89 -8.74 22.52
C GLY A 32 -1.99 -7.56 22.90
N LEU A 33 -1.71 -6.67 21.95
CA LEU A 33 -0.91 -5.48 22.20
C LEU A 33 -1.78 -4.42 22.88
N GLU A 34 -1.45 -4.10 24.12
CA GLU A 34 -2.17 -3.09 24.92
C GLU A 34 -1.58 -1.68 24.76
N MET A 35 -0.34 -1.59 24.24
CA MET A 35 0.29 -0.28 24.03
C MET A 35 -0.39 0.51 22.90
N PRO A 36 -0.45 1.85 23.00
CA PRO A 36 -0.86 2.69 21.89
C PRO A 36 0.00 2.47 20.64
N ILE A 37 -0.64 2.40 19.48
CA ILE A 37 0.04 2.35 18.18
C ILE A 37 -0.41 3.54 17.34
N LEU A 38 0.54 4.41 17.02
CA LEU A 38 0.37 5.50 16.06
C LEU A 38 0.54 4.94 14.65
N TRP A 39 -0.34 5.37 13.74
CA TRP A 39 -0.31 4.96 12.35
C TRP A 39 0.38 6.03 11.50
N ASP A 40 1.51 5.67 10.87
CA ASP A 40 2.33 6.55 10.04
C ASP A 40 2.53 5.94 8.64
N PRO A 41 1.52 6.00 7.75
CA PRO A 41 1.65 5.44 6.41
C PRO A 41 2.64 6.23 5.54
N PHE A 42 2.96 7.47 5.93
CA PHE A 42 3.73 8.46 5.18
C PHE A 42 5.23 8.46 5.48
N ASN A 43 5.69 7.62 6.42
CA ASN A 43 7.05 7.61 6.95
C ASN A 43 7.49 9.02 7.41
N LEU A 44 6.67 9.69 8.22
CA LEU A 44 6.95 11.01 8.78
C LEU A 44 8.13 11.00 9.75
N THR A 45 8.43 9.85 10.35
CA THR A 45 9.65 9.68 11.16
C THR A 45 10.94 9.65 10.34
N ASP A 46 10.85 9.60 9.00
CA ASP A 46 11.97 9.38 8.06
C ASP A 46 12.85 8.16 8.41
N SER A 47 12.28 7.20 9.13
CA SER A 47 12.98 5.97 9.49
C SER A 47 13.39 5.25 8.22
N GLU A 48 14.63 4.77 8.16
CA GLU A 48 15.12 4.01 7.01
C GLU A 48 14.83 2.51 7.15
N VAL A 49 14.76 2.02 8.40
CA VAL A 49 14.63 0.60 8.73
C VAL A 49 13.70 0.39 9.93
N VAL A 50 13.16 -0.82 10.04
CA VAL A 50 12.33 -1.26 11.18
C VAL A 50 12.78 -2.65 11.67
N PRO A 51 12.66 -2.96 12.98
CA PRO A 51 12.24 -2.04 14.05
C PRO A 51 13.35 -1.04 14.43
N THR A 52 12.94 0.16 14.88
CA THR A 52 13.82 1.18 15.49
C THR A 52 13.24 1.55 16.85
N PHE A 53 14.10 1.77 17.85
CA PHE A 53 13.70 2.15 19.20
C PHE A 53 14.27 3.53 19.50
N VAL A 54 13.47 4.43 20.05
CA VAL A 54 13.88 5.78 20.42
C VAL A 54 13.44 6.02 21.85
N ALA A 55 14.34 6.57 22.67
CA ALA A 55 14.06 6.96 24.04
C ALA A 55 13.86 8.48 24.09
N VAL A 56 12.68 8.90 24.58
CA VAL A 56 12.26 10.30 24.67
C VAL A 56 11.90 10.57 26.12
N ASP A 57 12.52 11.60 26.70
CA ASP A 57 12.30 11.97 28.10
C ASP A 57 10.95 12.68 28.31
N GLU A 58 10.65 13.04 29.56
CA GLU A 58 9.42 13.73 29.96
C GLU A 58 9.29 15.15 29.38
N ARG A 59 10.37 15.71 28.85
CA ARG A 59 10.42 17.03 28.19
C ARG A 59 10.23 16.91 26.67
N GLY A 60 10.09 15.70 26.13
CA GLY A 60 9.95 15.44 24.70
C GLY A 60 11.27 15.44 23.94
N ILE A 61 12.41 15.37 24.63
CA ILE A 61 13.75 15.38 24.03
C ILE A 61 14.18 13.94 23.73
N VAL A 62 14.65 13.71 22.51
CA VAL A 62 15.25 12.43 22.13
C VAL A 62 16.61 12.28 22.82
N ARG A 63 16.72 11.32 23.73
CA ARG A 63 17.96 11.02 24.48
C ARG A 63 18.75 9.87 23.86
N SER A 64 18.08 8.93 23.20
CA SER A 64 18.75 7.82 22.51
C SER A 64 17.98 7.36 21.27
N LEU A 65 18.70 7.12 20.18
CA LEU A 65 18.15 6.60 18.91
C LEU A 65 18.25 5.08 18.76
N LYS A 66 18.97 4.42 19.68
CA LYS A 66 19.15 2.96 19.73
C LYS A 66 19.37 2.53 21.19
N PRO A 67 18.38 2.72 22.08
CA PRO A 67 18.51 2.31 23.47
C PRO A 67 18.82 0.81 23.55
N SER A 68 19.83 0.46 24.33
CA SER A 68 20.13 -0.93 24.63
C SER A 68 19.14 -1.43 25.67
N ARG A 69 18.55 -2.61 25.45
CA ARG A 69 17.64 -3.22 26.42
C ARG A 69 18.33 -3.53 27.75
N GLU A 70 19.63 -3.86 27.71
CA GLU A 70 20.38 -4.29 28.89
C GLU A 70 20.74 -3.12 29.81
N THR A 71 21.06 -1.96 29.23
CA THR A 71 21.50 -0.78 29.97
C THR A 71 20.43 0.32 30.04
N PHE A 72 19.23 0.07 29.53
CA PHE A 72 18.15 1.07 29.45
C PHE A 72 17.79 1.71 30.80
N ALA A 73 17.82 0.92 31.88
CA ALA A 73 17.50 1.45 33.20
C ALA A 73 18.52 2.50 33.63
N GLU A 74 19.80 2.11 33.64
CA GLU A 74 20.92 2.96 34.05
C GLU A 74 21.11 4.17 33.11
N GLU A 75 20.94 3.99 31.80
CA GLU A 75 21.20 5.03 30.79
C GLU A 75 20.02 5.97 30.55
N PHE A 76 18.81 5.64 31.02
CA PHE A 76 17.62 6.42 30.71
C PHE A 76 16.63 6.56 31.87
N LEU A 77 16.24 5.47 32.53
CA LEU A 77 15.22 5.56 33.60
C LEU A 77 15.75 6.16 34.90
N GLU A 78 17.01 5.89 35.22
CA GLU A 78 17.66 6.36 36.46
C GLU A 78 18.32 7.73 36.30
N VAL A 79 18.24 8.33 35.10
CA VAL A 79 18.89 9.59 34.76
C VAL A 79 17.97 10.77 35.08
N ASP A 80 18.48 11.72 35.86
CA ASP A 80 17.84 13.03 36.03
C ASP A 80 18.22 13.96 34.86
N PHE A 81 17.38 13.96 33.83
CA PHE A 81 17.60 14.78 32.63
C PHE A 81 17.50 16.28 32.90
N ALA A 82 16.76 16.71 33.93
CA ALA A 82 16.68 18.12 34.29
C ALA A 82 18.01 18.62 34.86
N ALA A 83 18.65 17.82 35.71
CA ALA A 83 19.98 18.12 36.24
C ALA A 83 21.04 18.16 35.11
N LEU A 84 21.04 17.17 34.21
CA LEU A 84 21.97 17.13 33.08
C LEU A 84 21.84 18.34 32.15
N ASP A 85 20.61 18.76 31.85
CA ASP A 85 20.39 19.93 31.00
C ASP A 85 20.84 21.22 31.69
N ALA A 86 20.62 21.35 33.01
CA ALA A 86 21.05 22.52 33.78
C ALA A 86 22.58 22.65 33.84
N GLU A 87 23.30 21.56 34.05
CA GLU A 87 24.78 21.55 34.02
C GLU A 87 25.30 21.94 32.64
N ARG A 88 24.63 21.50 31.57
CA ARG A 88 25.03 21.85 30.19
C ARG A 88 24.81 23.32 29.88
N ASP A 89 23.75 23.92 30.41
CA ASP A 89 23.48 25.35 30.24
C ASP A 89 24.52 26.19 31.01
N GLU A 90 24.97 25.75 32.19
CA GLU A 90 26.03 26.40 32.98
C GLU A 90 27.43 26.29 32.33
N GLU A 91 27.77 25.17 31.70
CA GLU A 91 29.02 25.06 30.91
C GLU A 91 28.97 25.84 29.58
N SER A 92 27.78 26.22 29.12
CA SER A 92 27.56 26.91 27.84
C SER A 92 27.62 28.44 27.89
N GLU A 93 28.27 29.06 28.88
CA GLU A 93 28.50 30.53 28.93
C GLU A 93 29.26 31.12 27.71
N GLY A 94 29.58 30.31 26.68
CA GLY A 94 30.03 30.76 25.36
C GLY A 94 29.35 30.07 24.15
N GLY A 95 28.22 29.37 24.35
CA GLY A 95 27.44 28.76 23.28
C GLY A 95 26.54 29.79 22.57
N PRO A 96 26.26 29.64 21.27
CA PRO A 96 25.45 30.61 20.53
C PRO A 96 24.07 30.75 21.17
N SER A 97 23.65 31.98 21.43
CA SER A 97 22.40 32.25 22.13
C SER A 97 21.19 31.76 21.31
N MET A 98 20.04 31.54 21.95
CA MET A 98 18.79 31.25 21.20
C MET A 98 18.42 32.38 20.21
N GLU A 99 18.87 33.62 20.43
CA GLU A 99 18.73 34.71 19.46
C GLU A 99 19.67 34.55 18.26
N GLU A 100 20.86 33.93 18.44
CA GLU A 100 21.77 33.59 17.35
C GLU A 100 21.33 32.32 16.60
N ALA A 101 20.70 31.37 17.28
CA ALA A 101 20.07 30.19 16.68
C ALA A 101 18.85 30.56 15.81
N GLY A 102 18.16 31.65 16.11
CA GLY A 102 17.10 32.22 15.27
C GLY A 102 17.60 32.87 13.96
N SER A 103 18.92 33.02 13.79
CA SER A 103 19.53 33.57 12.56
C SER A 103 20.15 32.50 11.64
N ARG A 104 20.17 31.23 12.08
CA ARG A 104 20.43 30.11 11.19
C ARG A 104 19.10 29.67 10.60
N ASP A 105 19.00 29.73 9.29
CA ASP A 105 18.00 29.11 8.38
C ASP A 105 17.82 27.57 8.59
N SER A 106 18.11 27.03 9.77
CA SER A 106 18.27 25.61 10.07
C SER A 106 17.26 25.09 11.10
N ALA A 107 16.31 25.89 11.56
CA ALA A 107 15.12 25.38 12.23
C ALA A 107 14.12 24.94 11.15
N CYS A 108 14.43 23.83 10.48
CA CYS A 108 13.49 23.15 9.60
C CYS A 108 12.22 22.83 10.41
N THR A 109 11.13 23.55 10.17
CA THR A 109 9.85 23.25 10.81
C THR A 109 9.32 21.91 10.29
N PHE A 110 8.35 21.31 11.00
CA PHE A 110 7.64 20.14 10.46
C PHE A 110 7.07 20.44 9.07
N LYS A 111 6.62 21.68 8.84
CA LYS A 111 6.17 22.14 7.53
C LYS A 111 7.29 22.15 6.48
N ASP A 112 8.50 22.53 6.86
CA ASP A 112 9.65 22.55 5.94
C ASP A 112 10.18 21.13 5.63
N LEU A 113 10.02 20.17 6.54
CA LEU A 113 10.45 18.78 6.36
C LEU A 113 9.38 17.87 5.76
N HIS A 114 8.12 18.20 6.02
CA HIS A 114 6.98 17.33 5.77
C HIS A 114 5.87 17.96 4.93
N GLY A 115 5.81 19.28 4.76
CA GLY A 115 4.65 19.97 4.20
C GLY A 115 3.59 20.29 5.26
N GLU A 116 2.45 20.86 4.85
CA GLU A 116 1.41 21.32 5.79
C GLU A 116 0.86 20.15 6.65
N PRO A 117 0.98 20.20 7.99
CA PRO A 117 0.48 19.15 8.89
C PRO A 117 -1.00 18.81 8.69
N ASP A 118 -1.79 19.80 8.26
CA ASP A 118 -3.22 19.68 8.01
C ASP A 118 -3.54 18.64 6.93
N VAL A 119 -2.69 18.52 5.90
CA VAL A 119 -2.90 17.60 4.76
C VAL A 119 -2.83 16.14 5.22
N TYR A 120 -1.84 15.80 6.05
CA TYR A 120 -1.73 14.43 6.58
C TYR A 120 -2.86 14.11 7.56
N SER A 121 -3.25 15.08 8.37
CA SER A 121 -4.39 14.94 9.28
C SER A 121 -5.69 14.66 8.52
N LYS A 122 -5.96 15.41 7.44
CA LYS A 122 -7.07 15.18 6.51
C LYS A 122 -7.06 13.75 5.96
N LEU A 123 -5.93 13.30 5.40
CA LEU A 123 -5.77 11.96 4.85
C LEU A 123 -5.99 10.84 5.88
N VAL A 124 -5.38 10.98 7.06
CA VAL A 124 -5.48 9.97 8.14
C VAL A 124 -6.91 9.87 8.68
N GLN A 125 -7.63 11.00 8.72
CA GLN A 125 -9.02 11.05 9.19
C GLN A 125 -10.03 10.78 8.08
N GLY A 126 -9.59 10.59 6.84
CA GLY A 126 -10.47 10.45 5.66
C GLY A 126 -11.30 11.70 5.36
N ARG A 127 -10.91 12.86 5.87
CA ARG A 127 -11.58 14.15 5.61
C ARG A 127 -10.93 14.79 4.40
N ASP A 128 -11.74 15.34 3.49
CA ASP A 128 -11.26 16.04 2.29
C ASP A 128 -10.19 15.25 1.51
N LEU A 129 -10.33 13.91 1.49
CA LEU A 129 -9.34 12.97 0.94
C LEU A 129 -8.93 13.38 -0.48
N ASP A 130 -9.90 13.75 -1.31
CA ASP A 130 -9.65 14.12 -2.69
C ASP A 130 -8.77 15.37 -2.81
N GLU A 131 -9.08 16.43 -2.04
CA GLU A 131 -8.29 17.67 -2.00
C GLU A 131 -6.87 17.42 -1.47
N ALA A 132 -6.75 16.66 -0.37
CA ALA A 132 -5.46 16.37 0.24
C ALA A 132 -4.55 15.51 -0.66
N VAL A 133 -5.12 14.60 -1.45
CA VAL A 133 -4.38 13.84 -2.47
C VAL A 133 -3.89 14.76 -3.58
N GLU A 134 -4.75 15.63 -4.13
CA GLU A 134 -4.35 16.59 -5.16
C GLU A 134 -3.24 17.53 -4.67
N GLU A 135 -3.30 17.97 -3.40
CA GLU A 135 -2.28 18.83 -2.82
C GLU A 135 -0.91 18.14 -2.74
N LEU A 136 -0.83 16.89 -2.27
CA LEU A 136 0.43 16.13 -2.21
C LEU A 136 0.99 15.80 -3.59
N VAL A 137 0.12 15.45 -4.54
CA VAL A 137 0.53 15.20 -5.94
C VAL A 137 1.09 16.50 -6.54
N ALA A 138 0.42 17.63 -6.33
CA ALA A 138 0.89 18.93 -6.79
C ALA A 138 2.21 19.35 -6.10
N ALA A 139 2.37 19.07 -4.81
CA ALA A 139 3.62 19.32 -4.09
C ALA A 139 4.79 18.50 -4.66
N SER A 140 4.59 17.20 -4.90
CA SER A 140 5.59 16.34 -5.54
C SER A 140 5.90 16.73 -6.99
N ALA A 141 4.95 17.36 -7.69
CA ALA A 141 5.18 17.89 -9.02
C ALA A 141 5.99 19.21 -9.00
N LYS A 142 5.79 20.05 -7.99
CA LYS A 142 6.52 21.32 -7.79
C LYS A 142 7.96 21.09 -7.37
N ASP A 143 8.20 20.10 -6.51
CA ASP A 143 9.55 19.69 -6.12
C ASP A 143 9.82 18.25 -6.59
N PRO A 144 10.25 18.09 -7.85
CA PRO A 144 10.49 16.78 -8.44
C PRO A 144 11.66 16.01 -7.82
N GLU A 145 12.58 16.69 -7.13
CA GLU A 145 13.79 16.08 -6.59
C GLU A 145 13.65 15.71 -5.11
N ASP A 146 12.54 16.07 -4.46
CA ASP A 146 12.24 15.63 -3.10
C ASP A 146 11.67 14.19 -3.10
N PRO A 147 12.46 13.18 -2.67
CA PRO A 147 12.00 11.80 -2.60
C PRO A 147 10.87 11.59 -1.60
N ARG A 148 10.79 12.39 -0.53
CA ARG A 148 9.77 12.24 0.51
C ARG A 148 8.41 12.66 -0.02
N LEU A 149 8.33 13.80 -0.73
CA LEU A 149 7.09 14.22 -1.38
C LEU A 149 6.62 13.20 -2.41
N ALA A 150 7.54 12.64 -3.20
CA ALA A 150 7.21 11.54 -4.10
C ALA A 150 6.64 10.33 -3.35
N PHE A 151 7.28 9.87 -2.27
CA PHE A 151 6.80 8.73 -1.50
C PHE A 151 5.38 8.98 -0.93
N ARG A 152 5.17 10.16 -0.34
CA ARG A 152 3.91 10.52 0.32
C ARG A 152 2.77 10.73 -0.67
N ALA A 153 3.03 11.32 -1.83
CA ALA A 153 2.05 11.39 -2.92
C ALA A 153 1.60 9.98 -3.34
N GLY A 154 2.54 9.03 -3.44
CA GLY A 154 2.19 7.64 -3.75
C GLY A 154 1.32 6.99 -2.67
N VAL A 155 1.61 7.25 -1.39
CA VAL A 155 0.79 6.77 -0.26
C VAL A 155 -0.63 7.34 -0.34
N ALA A 156 -0.77 8.64 -0.61
CA ALA A 156 -2.07 9.31 -0.71
C ALA A 156 -2.90 8.77 -1.88
N LEU A 157 -2.29 8.60 -3.06
CA LEU A 157 -2.93 7.99 -4.22
C LEU A 157 -3.41 6.56 -3.92
N ARG A 158 -2.61 5.77 -3.17
CA ARG A 158 -3.05 4.44 -2.75
C ARG A 158 -4.22 4.50 -1.77
N LEU A 159 -4.22 5.43 -0.80
CA LEU A 159 -5.38 5.62 0.08
C LEU A 159 -6.65 5.96 -0.71
N ARG A 160 -6.56 6.81 -1.74
CA ARG A 160 -7.72 7.13 -2.61
C ARG A 160 -8.15 5.93 -3.45
N THR A 161 -7.21 5.16 -3.99
CA THR A 161 -7.47 3.91 -4.74
C THR A 161 -8.34 2.93 -3.94
N ASP A 162 -8.05 2.82 -2.64
CA ASP A 162 -8.75 1.92 -1.72
C ASP A 162 -10.00 2.54 -1.08
N SER A 163 -10.44 3.71 -1.56
CA SER A 163 -11.62 4.42 -1.08
C SER A 163 -12.72 4.49 -2.14
N PRO A 164 -13.96 4.85 -1.78
CA PRO A 164 -15.01 5.14 -2.76
C PRO A 164 -14.66 6.26 -3.76
N LEU A 165 -13.72 7.14 -3.41
CA LEU A 165 -13.26 8.27 -4.25
C LEU A 165 -12.17 7.88 -5.26
N HIS A 166 -11.90 6.57 -5.44
CA HIS A 166 -10.90 6.07 -6.38
C HIS A 166 -11.02 6.71 -7.76
N ARG A 167 -9.87 6.87 -8.43
CA ARG A 167 -9.79 7.20 -9.84
C ARG A 167 -8.98 6.14 -10.60
N PRO A 168 -9.28 5.87 -11.88
CA PRO A 168 -8.66 4.77 -12.62
C PRO A 168 -7.13 4.77 -12.66
N SER A 169 -6.50 5.95 -12.61
CA SER A 169 -5.05 6.10 -12.67
C SER A 169 -4.34 6.14 -11.31
N ASP A 170 -5.08 6.15 -10.20
CA ASP A 170 -4.50 6.39 -8.88
C ASP A 170 -3.48 5.30 -8.50
N PHE A 171 -3.77 4.02 -8.79
CA PHE A 171 -2.85 2.96 -8.40
C PHE A 171 -1.56 2.96 -9.23
N GLN A 172 -1.65 3.20 -10.54
CA GLN A 172 -0.45 3.38 -11.36
C GLN A 172 0.35 4.60 -10.89
N GLY A 173 -0.33 5.72 -10.63
CA GLY A 173 0.29 6.92 -10.09
C GLY A 173 1.01 6.65 -8.75
N ALA A 174 0.42 5.85 -7.87
CA ALA A 174 1.04 5.45 -6.61
C ALA A 174 2.36 4.69 -6.85
N ILE A 175 2.35 3.70 -7.75
CA ILE A 175 3.55 2.93 -8.11
C ILE A 175 4.62 3.83 -8.76
N ASP A 176 4.23 4.73 -9.65
CA ASP A 176 5.16 5.65 -10.33
C ASP A 176 5.84 6.58 -9.31
N HIS A 177 5.06 7.15 -8.39
CA HIS A 177 5.55 8.01 -7.31
C HIS A 177 6.49 7.28 -6.34
N TRP A 178 6.14 6.06 -5.91
CA TRP A 178 7.03 5.26 -5.06
C TRP A 178 8.31 4.85 -5.79
N THR A 179 8.20 4.47 -7.06
CA THR A 179 9.37 4.08 -7.89
C THR A 179 10.35 5.23 -8.03
N ARG A 180 9.83 6.44 -8.26
CA ARG A 180 10.61 7.68 -8.26
C ARG A 180 11.24 7.97 -6.89
N ALA A 181 10.48 7.85 -5.81
CA ALA A 181 11.03 8.07 -4.47
C ALA A 181 12.21 7.13 -4.18
N LEU A 182 12.08 5.86 -4.55
CA LEU A 182 13.16 4.88 -4.39
C LEU A 182 14.34 5.13 -5.34
N SER A 183 14.12 5.63 -6.56
CA SER A 183 15.23 5.98 -7.46
C SER A 183 16.07 7.14 -6.92
N LEU A 184 15.42 8.13 -6.31
CA LEU A 184 16.06 9.26 -5.65
C LEU A 184 16.76 8.86 -4.34
N ARG A 185 16.22 7.90 -3.58
CA ARG A 185 16.82 7.41 -2.33
C ARG A 185 16.84 5.86 -2.26
N PRO A 186 17.78 5.19 -2.95
CA PRO A 186 17.75 3.73 -3.16
C PRO A 186 17.94 2.88 -1.89
N ASN A 187 18.49 3.47 -0.83
CA ASN A 187 18.72 2.78 0.45
C ASN A 187 17.52 2.82 1.41
N GLN A 188 16.42 3.48 1.04
CA GLN A 188 15.20 3.53 1.85
C GLN A 188 14.47 2.18 1.85
N TYR A 189 14.72 1.37 2.87
CA TYR A 189 14.21 0.00 2.95
C TYR A 189 12.68 -0.05 3.03
N ILE A 190 12.06 0.85 3.79
CA ILE A 190 10.59 0.90 3.94
C ILE A 190 9.91 1.21 2.60
N TRP A 191 10.46 2.16 1.83
CA TRP A 191 9.92 2.52 0.53
C TRP A 191 10.08 1.38 -0.49
N ARG A 192 11.22 0.69 -0.47
CA ARG A 192 11.41 -0.53 -1.27
C ARG A 192 10.38 -1.60 -0.92
N ARG A 193 10.14 -1.84 0.38
CA ARG A 193 9.12 -2.80 0.82
C ARG A 193 7.72 -2.44 0.36
N ARG A 194 7.36 -1.14 0.30
CA ARG A 194 6.07 -0.67 -0.23
C ARG A 194 5.88 -1.07 -1.69
N ILE A 195 6.88 -0.89 -2.55
CA ILE A 195 6.79 -1.31 -3.96
C ILE A 195 6.77 -2.84 -4.07
N GLN A 196 7.61 -3.53 -3.30
CA GLN A 196 7.70 -4.99 -3.30
C GLN A 196 6.38 -5.67 -2.92
N GLN A 197 5.49 -5.03 -2.14
CA GLN A 197 4.13 -5.55 -1.90
C GLN A 197 3.37 -5.81 -3.21
N TYR A 198 3.59 -4.96 -4.21
CA TYR A 198 2.91 -5.00 -5.51
C TYR A 198 3.82 -5.50 -6.65
N GLY A 199 5.13 -5.55 -6.45
CA GLY A 199 6.10 -6.00 -7.44
C GLY A 199 6.02 -7.51 -7.77
N PRO A 200 6.88 -7.98 -8.69
CA PRO A 200 7.00 -9.39 -9.04
C PRO A 200 7.37 -10.26 -7.83
N ARG A 201 6.95 -11.52 -7.86
CA ARG A 201 7.16 -12.51 -6.80
C ARG A 201 8.62 -12.73 -6.47
N MET A 202 9.50 -12.75 -7.47
CA MET A 202 10.94 -12.93 -7.25
C MET A 202 11.60 -11.74 -6.53
N ASP A 203 10.97 -10.57 -6.54
CA ASP A 203 11.41 -9.39 -5.78
C ASP A 203 10.85 -9.40 -4.34
N LYS A 204 9.88 -10.27 -4.04
CA LYS A 204 9.28 -10.39 -2.71
C LYS A 204 10.15 -11.28 -1.82
N PRO A 205 10.54 -10.81 -0.63
CA PRO A 205 11.28 -11.63 0.32
C PRO A 205 10.42 -12.72 0.98
N TYR A 206 9.11 -12.49 1.07
CA TYR A 206 8.11 -13.29 1.77
C TYR A 206 6.70 -12.76 1.43
N PRO A 207 5.63 -13.53 1.68
CA PRO A 207 4.26 -13.03 1.66
C PRO A 207 4.02 -11.96 2.73
N PHE A 208 3.45 -10.80 2.37
CA PHE A 208 3.31 -9.67 3.30
C PHE A 208 2.16 -9.85 4.30
N TYR A 209 1.01 -10.37 3.84
CA TYR A 209 -0.23 -10.34 4.63
C TYR A 209 -0.93 -11.69 4.83
N THR A 210 -0.23 -12.81 4.62
CA THR A 210 -0.77 -14.16 4.92
C THR A 210 -1.11 -14.35 6.41
N TRP A 211 -0.60 -13.49 7.28
CA TRP A 211 -0.97 -13.48 8.70
C TRP A 211 -2.40 -13.02 8.95
N VAL A 212 -3.04 -12.29 8.03
CA VAL A 212 -4.40 -11.74 8.21
C VAL A 212 -5.44 -12.86 8.38
N GLU A 213 -5.40 -13.88 7.52
CA GLU A 213 -6.31 -15.03 7.63
C GLU A 213 -6.11 -15.80 8.94
N ASN A 214 -4.84 -15.97 9.34
CA ASN A 214 -4.52 -16.59 10.63
C ASN A 214 -5.06 -15.75 11.79
N ALA A 215 -4.89 -14.42 11.74
CA ALA A 215 -5.39 -13.50 12.76
C ALA A 215 -6.91 -13.59 12.92
N VAL A 216 -7.65 -13.53 11.81
CA VAL A 216 -9.11 -13.63 11.78
C VAL A 216 -9.59 -14.97 12.34
N ARG A 217 -8.98 -16.08 11.90
CA ARG A 217 -9.31 -17.42 12.40
C ARG A 217 -9.06 -17.55 13.90
N ASP A 218 -7.89 -17.13 14.37
CA ASP A 218 -7.48 -17.28 15.75
C ASP A 218 -8.31 -16.39 16.69
N LEU A 219 -8.70 -15.19 16.26
CA LEU A 219 -9.61 -14.29 17.00
C LEU A 219 -11.00 -14.90 17.13
N ARG A 220 -11.59 -15.41 16.04
CA ARG A 220 -12.89 -16.09 16.09
C ARG A 220 -12.86 -17.33 16.98
N ALA A 221 -11.77 -18.09 16.96
CA ALA A 221 -11.58 -19.24 17.84
C ALA A 221 -11.53 -18.85 19.34
N ARG A 222 -11.14 -17.61 19.66
CA ARG A 222 -11.21 -17.02 21.00
C ARG A 222 -12.59 -16.46 21.36
N GLY A 223 -13.54 -16.45 20.42
CA GLY A 223 -14.84 -15.81 20.59
C GLY A 223 -14.80 -14.29 20.44
N GLU A 224 -13.74 -13.74 19.86
CA GLU A 224 -13.59 -12.31 19.57
C GLU A 224 -14.06 -12.00 18.15
N GLU A 225 -14.72 -10.85 17.96
CA GLU A 225 -14.99 -10.32 16.62
C GLU A 225 -13.73 -9.64 16.07
N PRO A 226 -13.17 -10.10 14.94
CA PRO A 226 -11.98 -9.49 14.37
C PRO A 226 -12.24 -8.07 13.86
N VAL A 227 -11.26 -7.19 13.97
CA VAL A 227 -11.32 -5.86 13.31
C VAL A 227 -11.53 -6.03 11.81
N GLU A 228 -12.59 -5.40 11.29
CA GLU A 228 -12.91 -5.38 9.87
C GLU A 228 -11.87 -4.61 9.05
N LEU A 229 -11.46 -5.17 7.92
CA LEU A 229 -10.57 -4.51 6.97
C LEU A 229 -11.40 -3.84 5.86
N HIS A 230 -11.41 -2.51 5.82
CA HIS A 230 -12.12 -1.77 4.76
C HIS A 230 -11.41 -1.83 3.40
N ALA A 231 -10.08 -2.00 3.41
CA ALA A 231 -9.29 -2.16 2.20
C ALA A 231 -8.93 -3.64 2.01
N ALA A 232 -9.42 -4.18 0.90
CA ALA A 232 -9.10 -5.51 0.42
C ALA A 232 -7.59 -5.78 0.34
N LEU A 233 -7.16 -7.00 0.65
CA LEU A 233 -5.84 -7.47 0.25
C LEU A 233 -5.86 -7.80 -1.24
N THR A 234 -4.86 -7.32 -1.96
CA THR A 234 -4.64 -7.71 -3.35
C THR A 234 -4.05 -9.13 -3.45
N PRO A 235 -4.23 -9.85 -4.56
CA PRO A 235 -3.54 -11.13 -4.78
C PRO A 235 -2.01 -11.01 -4.63
N ALA A 236 -1.44 -9.88 -5.06
CA ALA A 236 -0.03 -9.58 -4.89
C ALA A 236 0.41 -9.54 -3.42
N GLU A 237 -0.40 -8.99 -2.52
CA GLU A 237 -0.11 -8.86 -1.09
C GLU A 237 -0.15 -10.18 -0.33
N LEU A 238 -0.97 -11.14 -0.79
CA LEU A 238 -1.11 -12.48 -0.21
C LEU A 238 -0.03 -13.47 -0.68
N ALA A 239 0.67 -13.15 -1.79
CA ALA A 239 1.66 -14.01 -2.43
C ALA A 239 1.14 -15.44 -2.74
N GLU A 240 -0.16 -15.58 -3.02
CA GLU A 240 -0.68 -16.83 -3.54
C GLU A 240 0.06 -17.16 -4.85
N PRO A 241 0.59 -18.39 -5.03
CA PRO A 241 0.95 -18.82 -6.37
C PRO A 241 -0.30 -18.66 -7.23
N HIS A 242 -0.16 -18.14 -8.46
CA HIS A 242 -1.27 -18.10 -9.42
C HIS A 242 -1.85 -19.52 -9.54
N ARG A 243 -2.88 -19.83 -8.75
CA ARG A 243 -3.51 -21.16 -8.69
C ARG A 243 -4.35 -21.45 -9.93
N PHE A 244 -4.25 -20.59 -10.94
CA PHE A 244 -5.16 -20.52 -12.06
C PHE A 244 -4.40 -20.29 -13.37
N GLU A 245 -3.20 -20.85 -13.49
CA GLU A 245 -2.87 -21.47 -14.77
C GLU A 245 -3.74 -22.73 -14.82
N PRO A 246 -4.76 -22.81 -15.71
CA PRO A 246 -5.46 -24.07 -15.89
C PRO A 246 -4.42 -25.14 -16.12
N ASP A 247 -4.62 -26.33 -15.53
CA ASP A 247 -3.79 -27.51 -15.75
C ASP A 247 -3.43 -27.54 -17.22
N ALA A 248 -2.19 -27.17 -17.55
CA ALA A 248 -1.74 -27.10 -18.91
C ALA A 248 -1.59 -28.55 -19.32
N GLY A 249 -2.72 -29.18 -19.68
CA GLY A 249 -2.67 -30.30 -20.61
C GLY A 249 -1.79 -29.85 -21.76
N ASP A 250 -0.99 -30.77 -22.31
CA ASP A 250 0.11 -30.51 -23.27
C ASP A 250 -0.29 -29.77 -24.59
N GLY A 251 -1.48 -29.18 -24.67
CA GLY A 251 -1.98 -28.39 -25.79
C GLY A 251 -1.74 -26.88 -25.68
N PRO A 252 -1.78 -26.16 -26.81
CA PRO A 252 -1.65 -24.71 -26.84
C PRO A 252 -2.84 -24.03 -26.15
N VAL A 253 -2.58 -22.97 -25.37
CA VAL A 253 -3.63 -22.14 -24.79
C VAL A 253 -4.37 -21.41 -25.92
N VAL A 254 -5.68 -21.67 -26.06
CA VAL A 254 -6.51 -21.07 -27.11
C VAL A 254 -7.33 -19.91 -26.54
N ALA A 255 -7.38 -18.79 -27.27
CA ALA A 255 -8.22 -17.65 -26.93
C ALA A 255 -9.70 -18.08 -26.84
N PRO A 256 -10.41 -17.79 -25.73
CA PRO A 256 -11.83 -18.17 -25.60
C PRO A 256 -12.80 -17.60 -26.63
N ASP A 257 -12.47 -16.46 -27.26
CA ASP A 257 -13.32 -15.79 -28.24
C ASP A 257 -12.46 -15.24 -29.39
N PRO A 258 -11.84 -16.13 -30.19
CA PRO A 258 -10.86 -15.73 -31.20
C PRO A 258 -11.50 -14.96 -32.35
N GLU A 259 -12.79 -15.20 -32.61
CA GLU A 259 -13.56 -14.56 -33.68
C GLU A 259 -14.36 -13.34 -33.20
N GLY A 260 -14.33 -13.00 -31.91
CA GLY A 260 -15.04 -11.82 -31.40
C GLY A 260 -16.56 -11.94 -31.47
N ARG A 261 -17.10 -13.14 -31.25
CA ARG A 261 -18.55 -13.43 -31.34
C ARG A 261 -19.31 -12.94 -30.11
N ILE A 262 -18.63 -12.78 -28.98
CA ILE A 262 -19.25 -12.28 -27.74
C ILE A 262 -19.46 -10.78 -27.86
N ARG A 263 -20.64 -10.30 -27.45
CA ARG A 263 -20.97 -8.87 -27.48
C ARG A 263 -20.08 -8.08 -26.52
N ARG A 264 -19.64 -6.92 -26.97
CA ARG A 264 -18.82 -6.01 -26.16
C ARG A 264 -19.65 -5.31 -25.10
N ASP A 265 -19.00 -4.92 -24.01
CA ASP A 265 -19.57 -4.04 -22.99
C ASP A 265 -19.55 -2.58 -23.46
N ASP A 266 -20.41 -2.26 -24.42
CA ASP A 266 -20.50 -0.92 -25.00
C ASP A 266 -21.13 0.11 -24.03
N GLN A 267 -21.68 -0.35 -22.90
CA GLN A 267 -22.31 0.47 -21.87
C GLN A 267 -21.37 0.79 -20.70
N ALA A 268 -20.17 0.21 -20.67
CA ALA A 268 -19.24 0.31 -19.53
C ALA A 268 -19.90 -0.11 -18.20
N LEU A 269 -20.56 -1.28 -18.21
CA LEU A 269 -21.08 -1.92 -17.00
C LEU A 269 -19.93 -2.29 -16.05
N VAL A 270 -18.75 -2.55 -16.60
CA VAL A 270 -17.52 -2.78 -15.85
C VAL A 270 -16.43 -1.82 -16.33
N SER A 271 -15.71 -1.20 -15.41
CA SER A 271 -14.44 -0.53 -15.71
C SER A 271 -13.27 -1.48 -15.48
N ILE A 272 -12.25 -1.38 -16.34
CA ILE A 272 -11.00 -2.13 -16.21
C ILE A 272 -9.87 -1.13 -15.94
N GLU A 273 -9.20 -1.32 -14.82
CA GLU A 273 -8.05 -0.54 -14.39
C GLU A 273 -6.80 -1.42 -14.43
N THR A 274 -5.69 -0.85 -14.90
CA THR A 274 -4.40 -1.55 -14.97
C THR A 274 -3.33 -0.76 -14.24
N ALA A 275 -2.52 -1.43 -13.44
CA ALA A 275 -1.30 -0.87 -12.89
C ALA A 275 -0.13 -1.85 -13.03
N VAL A 276 1.09 -1.35 -13.20
CA VAL A 276 2.28 -2.15 -13.48
C VAL A 276 3.38 -1.79 -12.50
N ALA A 277 3.84 -2.78 -11.72
CA ALA A 277 4.96 -2.66 -10.81
C ALA A 277 6.15 -3.50 -11.31
N PHE A 278 7.35 -2.92 -11.27
CA PHE A 278 8.57 -3.58 -11.70
C PHE A 278 9.37 -4.14 -10.52
N ASP A 279 10.27 -5.07 -10.83
CA ASP A 279 11.31 -5.52 -9.90
C ASP A 279 12.17 -4.33 -9.44
N THR A 280 12.19 -4.09 -8.13
CA THR A 280 12.97 -3.03 -7.50
C THR A 280 14.47 -3.27 -7.58
N SER A 281 14.91 -4.51 -7.82
CA SER A 281 16.33 -4.83 -8.02
C SER A 281 16.85 -4.44 -9.41
N ARG A 282 15.93 -4.22 -10.37
CA ARG A 282 16.21 -3.95 -11.80
C ARG A 282 17.05 -5.03 -12.49
N LYS A 283 17.19 -6.22 -11.89
CA LYS A 283 17.98 -7.32 -12.46
C LYS A 283 17.14 -8.19 -13.36
N GLN A 284 15.83 -8.24 -13.12
CA GLN A 284 14.93 -9.10 -13.87
C GLN A 284 14.07 -8.28 -14.83
N PRO A 285 13.90 -8.72 -16.08
CA PRO A 285 12.99 -8.10 -17.02
C PRO A 285 11.54 -8.52 -16.74
N VAL A 286 11.08 -8.48 -15.49
CA VAL A 286 9.75 -8.96 -15.11
C VAL A 286 8.94 -7.80 -14.53
N ALA A 287 7.69 -7.69 -14.96
CA ALA A 287 6.72 -6.78 -14.41
C ALA A 287 5.51 -7.54 -13.87
N SER A 288 4.97 -7.03 -12.77
CA SER A 288 3.72 -7.47 -12.16
C SER A 288 2.60 -6.56 -12.65
N VAL A 289 1.64 -7.13 -13.38
CA VAL A 289 0.46 -6.42 -13.88
C VAL A 289 -0.68 -6.67 -12.91
N HIS A 290 -1.29 -5.59 -12.43
CA HIS A 290 -2.47 -5.58 -11.58
C HIS A 290 -3.66 -5.16 -12.42
N LEU A 291 -4.70 -5.97 -12.40
CA LEU A 291 -5.95 -5.73 -13.07
C LEU A 291 -7.05 -5.60 -12.02
N THR A 292 -7.82 -4.53 -12.07
CA THR A 292 -9.04 -4.38 -11.25
C THR A 292 -10.24 -4.21 -12.17
N LEU A 293 -11.24 -5.07 -12.00
CA LEU A 293 -12.53 -4.98 -12.67
C LEU A 293 -13.57 -4.46 -11.67
N ARG A 294 -14.16 -3.30 -11.95
CA ARG A 294 -15.14 -2.68 -11.05
C ARG A 294 -16.50 -2.58 -11.73
N PRO A 295 -17.56 -3.13 -11.13
CA PRO A 295 -18.91 -2.84 -11.58
C PRO A 295 -19.22 -1.34 -11.47
N ASN A 296 -19.91 -0.82 -12.47
CA ASN A 296 -20.30 0.58 -12.52
C ASN A 296 -21.51 0.85 -11.60
N ALA A 297 -21.23 1.48 -10.46
CA ALA A 297 -22.25 1.81 -9.47
C ALA A 297 -23.35 2.74 -10.00
N SER A 298 -23.06 3.63 -10.96
CA SER A 298 -24.11 4.52 -11.52
C SER A 298 -25.14 3.79 -12.38
N LEU A 299 -24.79 2.59 -12.85
CA LEU A 299 -25.67 1.69 -13.60
C LEU A 299 -26.23 0.56 -12.72
N ASP A 300 -25.98 0.60 -11.40
CA ASP A 300 -26.32 -0.47 -10.45
C ASP A 300 -25.81 -1.84 -10.94
N ALA A 301 -24.64 -1.82 -11.60
CA ALA A 301 -24.03 -3.02 -12.14
C ALA A 301 -23.42 -3.86 -11.01
N HIS A 302 -23.55 -5.18 -11.12
CA HIS A 302 -23.03 -6.11 -10.12
C HIS A 302 -22.72 -7.48 -10.74
N TRP A 303 -21.84 -8.21 -10.08
CA TRP A 303 -21.53 -9.60 -10.39
C TRP A 303 -22.68 -10.51 -9.97
N ASN A 304 -22.91 -11.55 -10.75
CA ASN A 304 -23.76 -12.67 -10.38
C ASN A 304 -22.93 -13.95 -10.41
N HIS A 305 -22.72 -14.51 -9.22
CA HIS A 305 -21.89 -15.67 -8.97
C HIS A 305 -22.63 -17.00 -9.18
N GLU A 306 -23.96 -16.96 -9.29
CA GLU A 306 -24.80 -18.14 -9.57
C GLU A 306 -24.94 -18.41 -11.08
N SER A 307 -24.81 -17.38 -11.92
CA SER A 307 -25.28 -17.40 -13.31
C SER A 307 -24.21 -17.58 -14.39
N GLY A 308 -23.00 -18.00 -14.05
CA GLY A 308 -21.99 -18.24 -15.09
C GLY A 308 -20.61 -18.66 -14.59
N PRO A 309 -19.70 -18.99 -15.54
CA PRO A 309 -18.29 -19.23 -15.24
C PRO A 309 -17.65 -17.99 -14.57
N PRO A 310 -16.54 -18.18 -13.84
CA PRO A 310 -15.78 -17.06 -13.28
C PRO A 310 -15.34 -16.11 -14.39
N VAL A 311 -15.03 -14.86 -14.02
CA VAL A 311 -14.46 -13.89 -14.96
C VAL A 311 -13.19 -14.47 -15.56
N LYS A 312 -13.09 -14.45 -16.89
CA LYS A 312 -11.93 -14.94 -17.63
C LYS A 312 -11.18 -13.79 -18.27
N VAL A 313 -9.87 -13.76 -18.11
CA VAL A 313 -9.00 -12.76 -18.72
C VAL A 313 -8.05 -13.46 -19.69
N TRP A 314 -8.17 -13.11 -20.97
CA TRP A 314 -7.21 -13.50 -21.99
C TRP A 314 -6.13 -12.45 -22.14
N VAL A 315 -4.87 -12.90 -22.12
CA VAL A 315 -3.68 -12.05 -22.22
C VAL A 315 -2.92 -12.42 -23.49
N GLY A 316 -2.88 -11.50 -24.46
CA GLY A 316 -2.22 -11.66 -25.76
C GLY A 316 -0.71 -11.37 -25.74
N THR A 317 0.02 -11.91 -24.77
CA THR A 317 1.49 -11.85 -24.68
C THR A 317 2.17 -12.86 -25.62
N PRO A 318 3.51 -12.79 -25.86
CA PRO A 318 4.25 -13.78 -26.65
C PRO A 318 4.03 -15.22 -26.20
N VAL A 319 3.82 -15.41 -24.89
CA VAL A 319 3.24 -16.62 -24.31
C VAL A 319 1.83 -16.27 -23.84
N PRO A 320 0.77 -16.59 -24.60
CA PRO A 320 -0.59 -16.24 -24.25
C PRO A 320 -1.03 -16.94 -22.96
N LYS A 321 -1.89 -16.26 -22.18
CA LYS A 321 -2.42 -16.80 -20.92
C LYS A 321 -3.93 -16.63 -20.87
N LEU A 322 -4.60 -17.63 -20.30
CA LEU A 322 -5.99 -17.55 -19.88
C LEU A 322 -6.02 -17.62 -18.35
N LEU A 323 -6.55 -16.58 -17.73
CA LEU A 323 -6.59 -16.44 -16.28
C LEU A 323 -8.05 -16.43 -15.82
N GLU A 324 -8.35 -17.12 -14.72
CA GLU A 324 -9.65 -17.05 -14.07
C GLU A 324 -9.56 -16.17 -12.83
N VAL A 325 -10.54 -15.28 -12.64
CA VAL A 325 -10.61 -14.38 -11.49
C VAL A 325 -11.68 -14.92 -10.54
N PRO A 326 -11.30 -15.40 -9.34
CA PRO A 326 -12.24 -15.94 -8.39
C PRO A 326 -13.15 -14.83 -7.83
N PRO A 327 -14.39 -15.17 -7.43
CA PRO A 327 -15.23 -14.26 -6.68
C PRO A 327 -14.60 -13.94 -5.33
N ARG A 328 -14.88 -12.74 -4.81
CA ARG A 328 -14.36 -12.29 -3.50
C ARG A 328 -15.33 -12.53 -2.35
N SER A 329 -16.58 -12.83 -2.68
CA SER A 329 -17.65 -13.11 -1.75
C SER A 329 -18.36 -14.39 -2.19
N ASP A 330 -18.77 -15.18 -1.20
CA ASP A 330 -19.64 -16.35 -1.42
C ASP A 330 -21.12 -15.93 -1.59
N ALA A 331 -21.42 -14.64 -1.48
CA ALA A 331 -22.77 -14.12 -1.74
C ALA A 331 -23.17 -14.41 -3.21
N PRO A 332 -24.47 -14.65 -3.49
CA PRO A 332 -24.96 -14.85 -4.87
C PRO A 332 -24.63 -13.72 -5.83
N THR A 333 -24.61 -12.48 -5.33
CA THR A 333 -24.29 -11.28 -6.08
C THR A 333 -23.34 -10.39 -5.28
N SER A 334 -22.54 -9.60 -5.98
CA SER A 334 -21.59 -8.67 -5.36
C SER A 334 -21.30 -7.47 -6.24
N SER A 335 -21.11 -6.30 -5.63
CA SER A 335 -20.59 -5.10 -6.30
C SER A 335 -19.09 -4.90 -6.05
N GLU A 336 -18.43 -5.83 -5.35
CA GLU A 336 -17.03 -5.71 -5.00
C GLU A 336 -16.12 -5.76 -6.23
N PRO A 337 -15.04 -4.95 -6.27
CA PRO A 337 -14.03 -5.06 -7.31
C PRO A 337 -13.38 -6.45 -7.34
N LEU A 338 -13.29 -7.05 -8.52
CA LEU A 338 -12.50 -8.25 -8.75
C LEU A 338 -11.07 -7.86 -9.12
N MET A 339 -10.09 -8.53 -8.52
CA MET A 339 -8.68 -8.21 -8.68
C MET A 339 -7.91 -9.43 -9.17
N LEU A 340 -7.01 -9.21 -10.10
CA LEU A 340 -6.11 -10.22 -10.64
C LEU A 340 -4.71 -9.62 -10.74
N THR A 341 -3.70 -10.40 -10.38
CA THR A 341 -2.31 -10.06 -10.63
C THR A 341 -1.70 -11.15 -11.50
N PHE A 342 -0.86 -10.78 -12.46
CA PHE A 342 -0.08 -11.74 -13.24
C PHE A 342 1.27 -11.13 -13.66
N GLU A 343 2.25 -12.01 -13.84
CA GLU A 343 3.59 -11.61 -14.27
C GLU A 343 3.78 -11.75 -15.77
N VAL A 344 4.55 -10.81 -16.31
CA VAL A 344 4.92 -10.73 -17.73
C VAL A 344 6.41 -10.43 -17.86
N GLU A 345 7.05 -11.16 -18.75
CA GLU A 345 8.42 -10.87 -19.15
C GLU A 345 8.43 -9.69 -20.14
N VAL A 346 9.23 -8.69 -19.82
CA VAL A 346 9.36 -7.44 -20.56
C VAL A 346 10.57 -7.56 -21.49
N PRO A 347 10.41 -7.58 -22.82
CA PRO A 347 11.53 -7.69 -23.76
C PRO A 347 12.65 -6.70 -23.44
N GLY A 348 13.89 -7.22 -23.33
CA GLY A 348 15.06 -6.50 -22.83
C GLY A 348 15.37 -5.16 -23.51
N ASP A 349 15.03 -5.05 -24.80
CA ASP A 349 15.33 -3.96 -25.72
C ASP A 349 14.25 -2.88 -25.78
N ARG A 350 13.10 -3.08 -25.14
CA ARG A 350 11.95 -2.15 -25.26
C ARG A 350 11.76 -1.30 -24.01
N ALA A 351 11.78 0.01 -24.19
CA ALA A 351 11.36 0.98 -23.17
C ALA A 351 9.84 0.94 -22.93
N GLU A 352 9.08 0.59 -23.97
CA GLU A 352 7.63 0.45 -23.92
C GLU A 352 7.19 -0.85 -24.62
N PHE A 353 6.30 -1.58 -23.97
CA PHE A 353 5.73 -2.82 -24.47
C PHE A 353 4.22 -2.80 -24.23
N ARG A 354 3.43 -3.04 -25.27
CA ARG A 354 1.97 -3.10 -25.20
C ARG A 354 1.50 -4.44 -25.75
N PHE A 355 0.48 -5.01 -25.13
CA PHE A 355 -0.17 -6.21 -25.62
C PHE A 355 -1.69 -6.12 -25.46
N PRO A 356 -2.45 -6.70 -26.40
CA PRO A 356 -3.90 -6.76 -26.29
C PRO A 356 -4.31 -7.79 -25.25
N ALA A 357 -5.41 -7.51 -24.57
CA ALA A 357 -6.06 -8.43 -23.64
C ALA A 357 -7.57 -8.21 -23.71
N TYR A 358 -8.34 -9.17 -23.19
CA TYR A 358 -9.77 -8.97 -23.01
C TYR A 358 -10.28 -9.75 -21.80
N ALA A 359 -11.33 -9.22 -21.18
CA ALA A 359 -12.06 -9.88 -20.11
C ALA A 359 -13.41 -10.39 -20.64
N LEU A 360 -13.81 -11.57 -20.18
CA LEU A 360 -15.13 -12.15 -20.39
C LEU A 360 -15.81 -12.34 -19.04
N TYR A 361 -17.01 -11.81 -18.88
CA TYR A 361 -17.70 -11.80 -17.60
C TYR A 361 -19.21 -11.81 -17.73
N TYR A 362 -19.87 -12.34 -16.70
CA TYR A 362 -21.30 -12.16 -16.47
C TYR A 362 -21.51 -10.96 -15.54
N VAL A 363 -22.30 -9.99 -15.98
CA VAL A 363 -22.67 -8.80 -15.21
C VAL A 363 -24.16 -8.53 -15.37
N CYS A 364 -24.82 -8.10 -14.31
CA CYS A 364 -26.22 -7.71 -14.33
C CYS A 364 -26.34 -6.19 -14.19
N GLU A 365 -27.33 -5.59 -14.85
CA GLU A 365 -27.62 -4.16 -14.82
C GLU A 365 -28.89 -3.94 -13.98
N GLY A 366 -28.83 -3.18 -12.87
CA GLY A 366 -29.98 -2.97 -11.99
C GLY A 366 -30.34 -4.16 -11.09
N ARG A 367 -30.87 -3.91 -9.88
CA ARG A 367 -31.24 -4.94 -8.87
C ARG A 367 -32.06 -6.13 -9.34
N GLU A 368 -32.91 -5.98 -10.36
CA GLU A 368 -33.72 -7.05 -10.96
C GLU A 368 -33.43 -7.26 -12.46
N GLY A 369 -32.41 -6.58 -13.00
CA GLY A 369 -32.24 -6.53 -14.44
C GLY A 369 -31.51 -7.74 -15.03
N THR A 370 -31.36 -7.70 -16.35
CA THR A 370 -30.90 -8.85 -17.13
C THR A 370 -29.40 -9.06 -16.93
N CYS A 371 -29.01 -10.29 -16.58
CA CYS A 371 -27.62 -10.68 -16.56
C CYS A 371 -27.12 -10.98 -17.98
N LEU A 372 -25.95 -10.45 -18.29
CA LEU A 372 -25.40 -10.38 -19.64
C LEU A 372 -23.98 -10.96 -19.64
N TYR A 373 -23.71 -11.87 -20.56
CA TYR A 373 -22.34 -12.26 -20.87
C TYR A 373 -21.71 -11.24 -21.82
N ARG A 374 -20.58 -10.67 -21.42
CA ARG A 374 -19.92 -9.57 -22.10
C ARG A 374 -18.44 -9.80 -22.28
N ARG A 375 -17.89 -9.12 -23.28
CA ARG A 375 -16.47 -9.00 -23.58
C ARG A 375 -16.04 -7.55 -23.40
N GLN A 376 -14.90 -7.33 -22.79
CA GLN A 376 -14.28 -6.00 -22.78
C GLN A 376 -12.83 -6.12 -23.22
N ASP A 377 -12.54 -5.52 -24.37
CA ASP A 377 -11.19 -5.44 -24.92
C ASP A 377 -10.42 -4.32 -24.21
N PHE A 378 -9.16 -4.57 -23.86
CA PHE A 378 -8.27 -3.58 -23.27
C PHE A 378 -6.81 -3.80 -23.73
N THR A 379 -5.96 -2.80 -23.48
CA THR A 379 -4.53 -2.90 -23.77
C THR A 379 -3.77 -2.67 -22.49
N VAL A 380 -2.84 -3.58 -22.17
CA VAL A 380 -1.92 -3.36 -21.07
C VAL A 380 -0.68 -2.66 -21.63
N GLY A 381 -0.36 -1.50 -21.06
CA GLY A 381 0.87 -0.77 -21.36
C GLY A 381 1.90 -0.98 -20.27
N ILE A 382 3.09 -1.43 -20.66
CA ILE A 382 4.26 -1.52 -19.80
C ILE A 382 5.26 -0.46 -20.26
N ARG A 383 5.58 0.47 -19.38
CA ARG A 383 6.61 1.48 -19.60
C ARG A 383 7.66 1.32 -18.52
N ARG A 384 8.90 1.03 -18.91
CA ARG A 384 10.00 0.95 -17.92
C ARG A 384 10.22 2.35 -17.30
N PRO A 385 10.37 2.42 -15.97
CA PRO A 385 10.57 3.68 -15.24
C PRO A 385 11.92 4.33 -15.52
#